data_AF-A0AA41NHG9-F1
#
_entry.id   AF-A0AA41NHG9-F1
#
_cell.length_a   1.000
_cell.length_b   1.000
_cell.length_c   1.000
_cell.angle_alpha   90.00
_cell.angle_beta   90.00
_cell.angle_gamma   90.00
#
_symmetry.space_group_name_H-M   'P 1'
#
loop_
_entity.id
_entity.type
_entity.pdbx_description
1 polymer ?
#
loop_
_entity_poly.entity_id
_entity_poly.type
_entity_poly.pdbx_seq_one_letter_code
_entity_poly.pdbx_strand_id
1 'polypeptide(L)'
;MAATSLLSALVTRLLRPAQSCYFLHHSFHLAAVRNEAVVISGRKLAQQIKQEVQQEVEEWVASGNKRPHLSVILIGENPASHSYVLNKTRAAADVGINSETIVKPASISEEELLNLINKLNNDENVDGLLVQLPLPEHIDERKICNAVSPDKDVDGFHVINVGRMCLDQYSMLPATPWGVWEIIKRTGIPTLGKNVVVAGRSKNVGMPIAMLLHTDGAHERPGGKNVVVAGRSKNVGMPIAMLLHTDGAHERPGGDATVTISHRYTPKEQLKKHTILADIVISAAGIPNLITADMIKEGAAVIDVGINRIQDPVTAKPKLVGDVDFEGK
;
A
#
# COMPACT_ATOMS: atom_id res chain seq x y z
N MET A 1 43.23 1.78 62.99
CA MET A 1 44.23 0.69 63.11
C MET A 1 43.48 -0.58 63.50
N ALA A 2 43.71 -1.77 62.96
CA ALA A 2 44.44 -2.22 61.75
C ALA A 2 43.65 -3.44 61.20
N ALA A 3 43.51 -3.71 59.90
CA ALA A 3 44.48 -3.72 58.79
C ALA A 3 45.43 -4.94 58.75
N THR A 4 45.01 -6.11 59.25
CA THR A 4 45.65 -7.44 59.04
C THR A 4 44.58 -8.54 58.93
N SER A 5 43.64 -8.51 57.97
CA SER A 5 43.81 -8.46 56.51
C SER A 5 44.32 -9.76 55.86
N LEU A 6 43.45 -10.78 55.89
CA LEU A 6 42.91 -11.49 54.70
C LEU A 6 43.84 -12.33 53.78
N LEU A 7 45.17 -12.33 53.93
CA LEU A 7 46.04 -12.95 52.91
C LEU A 7 46.12 -14.49 52.92
N SER A 8 45.83 -15.17 54.05
CA SER A 8 46.01 -16.63 54.17
C SER A 8 44.82 -17.48 53.71
N ALA A 9 43.62 -16.91 53.60
CA ALA A 9 42.39 -17.65 53.30
C ALA A 9 42.12 -17.84 51.78
N LEU A 10 42.88 -17.16 50.93
CA LEU A 10 42.59 -17.06 49.48
C LEU A 10 43.42 -18.01 48.60
N VAL A 11 44.54 -18.54 49.12
CA VAL A 11 45.49 -19.37 48.34
C VAL A 11 45.00 -20.82 48.19
N THR A 12 44.30 -21.37 49.18
CA THR A 12 43.94 -22.80 49.27
C THR A 12 42.77 -23.25 48.39
N ARG A 13 42.21 -22.38 47.53
CA ARG A 13 41.11 -22.71 46.61
C ARG A 13 41.49 -22.84 45.13
N LEU A 14 42.73 -22.53 44.74
CA LEU A 14 43.15 -22.47 43.33
C LEU A 14 43.85 -23.72 42.79
N LEU A 15 43.92 -24.82 43.56
CA LEU A 15 44.52 -26.08 43.11
C LEU A 15 43.59 -27.29 43.39
N ARG A 16 42.75 -27.61 42.39
CA ARG A 16 42.19 -28.96 42.19
C ARG A 16 42.31 -29.35 40.72
N PRO A 17 42.52 -30.63 40.37
CA PRO A 17 42.76 -31.05 38.99
C PRO A 17 41.54 -30.84 38.09
N ALA A 18 41.77 -30.62 36.80
CA ALA A 18 40.71 -30.63 35.80
C ALA A 18 40.07 -32.02 35.72
N GLN A 19 38.80 -32.12 36.13
CA GLN A 19 37.96 -33.29 35.87
C GLN A 19 37.05 -32.99 34.66
N SER A 20 36.74 -34.03 33.90
CA SER A 20 36.15 -33.92 32.55
C SER A 20 34.88 -33.07 32.51
N CYS A 21 34.96 -31.88 31.93
CA CYS A 21 33.78 -31.17 31.43
C CYS A 21 33.26 -31.93 30.21
N TYR A 22 32.32 -32.84 30.44
CA TYR A 22 31.47 -33.36 29.38
C TYR A 22 30.73 -32.19 28.73
N PHE A 23 31.04 -31.92 27.46
CA PHE A 23 30.29 -30.97 26.65
C PHE A 23 28.86 -31.49 26.48
N LEU A 24 27.97 -31.07 27.38
CA LEU A 24 26.54 -31.07 27.13
C LEU A 24 26.32 -30.24 25.87
N HIS A 25 26.07 -30.92 24.75
CA HIS A 25 25.50 -30.30 23.57
C HIS A 25 24.10 -29.81 23.96
N HIS A 26 24.00 -28.57 24.43
CA HIS A 26 22.82 -27.79 24.15
C HIS A 26 22.77 -27.63 22.63
N SER A 27 22.03 -28.54 21.99
CA SER A 27 21.52 -28.33 20.66
C SER A 27 20.79 -27.00 20.66
N PHE A 28 21.45 -25.96 20.15
CA PHE A 28 20.77 -24.73 19.80
C PHE A 28 19.61 -25.14 18.90
N HIS A 29 18.39 -24.84 19.33
CA HIS A 29 17.24 -24.91 18.44
C HIS A 29 17.44 -23.80 17.41
N LEU A 30 18.16 -24.15 16.34
CA LEU A 30 18.04 -23.49 15.05
C LEU A 30 16.56 -23.60 14.70
N ALA A 31 15.81 -22.53 14.99
CA ALA A 31 14.48 -22.37 14.46
C ALA A 31 14.63 -22.48 12.95
N ALA A 32 14.00 -23.51 12.36
CA ALA A 32 14.20 -23.83 10.96
C ALA A 32 13.94 -22.57 10.13
N VAL A 33 14.98 -22.10 9.42
CA VAL A 33 14.87 -20.92 8.57
C VAL A 33 13.77 -21.21 7.57
N ARG A 34 12.74 -20.36 7.56
CA ARG A 34 11.62 -20.54 6.64
C ARG A 34 12.07 -20.18 5.24
N ASN A 35 12.41 -21.21 4.46
CA ASN A 35 12.64 -21.10 3.02
C ASN A 35 11.35 -20.81 2.22
N GLU A 36 10.21 -20.65 2.91
CA GLU A 36 8.91 -20.32 2.33
C GLU A 36 8.46 -18.92 2.75
N ALA A 37 7.89 -18.17 1.80
CA ALA A 37 7.42 -16.80 2.03
C ALA A 37 6.23 -16.75 3.02
N VAL A 38 6.24 -15.74 3.90
CA VAL A 38 5.12 -15.53 4.85
C VAL A 38 3.94 -14.89 4.12
N VAL A 39 2.88 -15.69 3.89
CA VAL A 39 1.66 -15.22 3.22
C VAL A 39 0.90 -14.21 4.09
N ILE A 40 0.99 -12.93 3.72
CA ILE A 40 0.32 -11.83 4.44
C ILE A 40 -1.19 -11.91 4.22
N SER A 41 -1.95 -12.08 5.31
CA SER A 41 -3.40 -12.16 5.24
C SER A 41 -4.05 -10.77 5.27
N GLY A 42 -4.18 -10.13 4.11
CA GLY A 42 -4.88 -8.85 3.96
C GLY A 42 -6.30 -8.83 4.54
N ARG A 43 -7.00 -9.99 4.55
CA ARG A 43 -8.30 -10.14 5.24
C ARG A 43 -8.22 -9.92 6.75
N LYS A 44 -7.15 -10.40 7.41
CA LYS A 44 -6.96 -10.20 8.86
C LYS A 44 -6.63 -8.73 9.17
N LEU A 45 -5.74 -8.12 8.40
CA LEU A 45 -5.40 -6.70 8.53
C LEU A 45 -6.62 -5.80 8.32
N ALA A 46 -7.43 -6.07 7.28
CA ALA A 46 -8.68 -5.34 7.03
C ALA A 46 -9.74 -5.57 8.12
N GLN A 47 -9.74 -6.73 8.80
CA GLN A 47 -10.62 -6.96 9.94
C GLN A 47 -10.19 -6.14 11.16
N GLN A 48 -8.88 -6.04 11.45
CA GLN A 48 -8.35 -5.18 12.51
C GLN A 48 -8.67 -3.71 12.26
N ILE A 49 -8.38 -3.21 11.05
CA ILE A 49 -8.70 -1.82 10.66
C ILE A 49 -10.20 -1.53 10.78
N LYS A 50 -11.09 -2.47 10.42
CA LYS A 50 -12.54 -2.26 10.64
C LYS A 50 -12.94 -2.25 12.11
N GLN A 51 -12.27 -3.00 12.98
CA GLN A 51 -12.55 -2.97 14.43
C GLN A 51 -12.08 -1.64 15.05
N GLU A 52 -10.93 -1.12 14.61
CA GLU A 52 -10.41 0.20 14.97
C GLU A 52 -11.40 1.30 14.53
N VAL A 53 -11.78 1.33 13.24
CA VAL A 53 -12.72 2.32 12.70
C VAL A 53 -14.13 2.20 13.31
N GLN A 54 -14.61 0.98 13.63
CA GLN A 54 -15.89 0.82 14.32
C GLN A 54 -15.86 1.49 15.69
N GLN A 55 -14.78 1.31 16.47
CA GLN A 55 -14.63 1.97 17.77
C GLN A 55 -14.58 3.49 17.62
N GLU A 56 -13.80 4.02 16.68
CA GLU A 56 -13.73 5.47 16.41
C GLU A 56 -15.10 6.05 16.04
N VAL A 57 -15.90 5.35 15.22
CA VAL A 57 -17.25 5.77 14.82
C VAL A 57 -18.26 5.68 15.98
N GLU A 58 -18.13 4.68 16.85
CA GLU A 58 -18.96 4.56 18.06
C GLU A 58 -18.63 5.66 19.08
N GLU A 59 -17.35 5.95 19.32
CA GLU A 59 -16.91 7.05 20.19
C GLU A 59 -17.32 8.44 19.64
N TRP A 60 -17.14 8.67 18.33
CA TRP A 60 -17.54 9.92 17.65
C TRP A 60 -19.04 10.21 17.76
N VAL A 61 -19.89 9.19 17.64
CA VAL A 61 -21.35 9.33 17.81
C VAL A 61 -21.72 9.44 19.30
N ALA A 62 -21.02 8.74 20.19
CA ALA A 62 -21.22 8.84 21.63
C ALA A 62 -20.89 10.24 22.19
N SER A 63 -19.92 10.95 21.58
CA SER A 63 -19.66 12.37 21.89
C SER A 63 -20.66 13.36 21.26
N GLY A 64 -21.75 12.87 20.67
CA GLY A 64 -22.88 13.68 20.20
C GLY A 64 -22.80 14.20 18.76
N ASN A 65 -21.79 13.76 17.98
CA ASN A 65 -21.67 14.18 16.58
C ASN A 65 -22.61 13.40 15.65
N LYS A 66 -22.84 13.94 14.44
CA LYS A 66 -23.54 13.25 13.36
C LYS A 66 -22.79 11.96 12.99
N ARG A 67 -23.51 10.84 12.86
CA ARG A 67 -22.97 9.59 12.32
C ARG A 67 -22.44 9.82 10.90
N PRO A 68 -21.23 9.34 10.54
CA PRO A 68 -20.69 9.53 9.20
C PRO A 68 -21.55 8.85 8.13
N HIS A 69 -21.59 9.44 6.93
CA HIS A 69 -22.37 9.00 5.78
C HIS A 69 -21.53 9.04 4.49
N LEU A 70 -21.55 7.92 3.77
CA LEU A 70 -20.82 7.70 2.52
C LEU A 70 -21.79 7.56 1.33
N SER A 71 -21.79 8.53 0.43
CA SER A 71 -22.53 8.47 -0.82
C SER A 71 -21.67 7.91 -1.95
N VAL A 72 -22.12 6.80 -2.55
CA VAL A 72 -21.42 6.15 -3.67
C VAL A 72 -22.22 6.32 -4.96
N ILE A 73 -21.66 6.99 -5.96
CA ILE A 73 -22.24 7.03 -7.31
C ILE A 73 -21.74 5.83 -8.11
N LEU A 74 -22.65 5.07 -8.73
CA LEU A 74 -22.35 3.94 -9.61
C LEU A 74 -23.04 4.14 -10.97
N ILE A 75 -22.29 4.01 -12.06
CA ILE A 75 -22.78 4.28 -13.42
C ILE A 75 -22.67 3.03 -14.28
N GLY A 76 -23.80 2.59 -14.83
CA GLY A 76 -23.89 1.42 -15.69
C GLY A 76 -23.73 0.07 -14.98
N GLU A 77 -23.84 -1.01 -15.76
CA GLU A 77 -24.05 -2.37 -15.25
C GLU A 77 -22.79 -3.23 -15.18
N ASN A 78 -21.62 -2.63 -14.93
CA ASN A 78 -20.36 -3.38 -14.84
C ASN A 78 -20.39 -4.31 -13.60
N PRO A 79 -20.36 -5.66 -13.76
CA PRO A 79 -20.50 -6.57 -12.62
C PRO A 79 -19.34 -6.51 -11.62
N ALA A 80 -18.16 -6.06 -12.05
CA ALA A 80 -17.04 -5.82 -11.14
C ALA A 80 -17.30 -4.56 -10.29
N SER A 81 -17.74 -3.45 -10.91
CA SER A 81 -18.07 -2.21 -10.20
C SER A 81 -19.20 -2.42 -9.19
N HIS A 82 -20.28 -3.11 -9.58
CA HIS A 82 -21.35 -3.55 -8.67
C HIS A 82 -20.79 -4.33 -7.46
N SER A 83 -19.92 -5.31 -7.70
CA SER A 83 -19.33 -6.11 -6.61
C SER A 83 -18.39 -5.30 -5.71
N TYR A 84 -17.68 -4.29 -6.22
CA TYR A 84 -16.83 -3.42 -5.41
C TYR A 84 -17.66 -2.47 -4.56
N VAL A 85 -18.72 -1.87 -5.12
CA VAL A 85 -19.62 -0.97 -4.38
C VAL A 85 -20.36 -1.72 -3.28
N LEU A 86 -20.87 -2.93 -3.56
CA LEU A 86 -21.49 -3.79 -2.55
C LEU A 86 -20.54 -4.16 -1.40
N ASN A 87 -19.25 -4.32 -1.68
CA ASN A 87 -18.24 -4.54 -0.63
C ASN A 87 -17.91 -3.25 0.13
N LYS A 88 -17.88 -2.08 -0.53
CA LYS A 88 -17.73 -0.76 0.11
C LYS A 88 -18.89 -0.46 1.08
N THR A 89 -20.15 -0.61 0.66
CA THR A 89 -21.31 -0.30 1.52
C THR A 89 -21.51 -1.32 2.63
N ARG A 90 -21.20 -2.61 2.42
CA ARG A 90 -21.12 -3.60 3.50
C ARG A 90 -20.04 -3.24 4.52
N ALA A 91 -18.85 -2.87 4.08
CA ALA A 91 -17.77 -2.46 4.98
C ALA A 91 -18.11 -1.20 5.78
N ALA A 92 -18.85 -0.25 5.19
CA ALA A 92 -19.39 0.92 5.90
C ALA A 92 -20.41 0.50 6.97
N ALA A 93 -21.38 -0.34 6.62
CA ALA A 93 -22.37 -0.85 7.58
C ALA A 93 -21.74 -1.67 8.72
N ASP A 94 -20.73 -2.50 8.42
CA ASP A 94 -19.97 -3.29 9.41
C ASP A 94 -19.30 -2.40 10.49
N VAL A 95 -18.95 -1.15 10.16
CA VAL A 95 -18.29 -0.19 11.08
C VAL A 95 -19.22 0.96 11.52
N GLY A 96 -20.53 0.81 11.30
CA GLY A 96 -21.52 1.81 11.72
C GLY A 96 -21.53 3.11 10.92
N ILE A 97 -20.96 3.15 9.72
CA ILE A 97 -21.05 4.28 8.79
C ILE A 97 -22.30 4.12 7.92
N ASN A 98 -23.14 5.16 7.86
CA ASN A 98 -24.29 5.18 6.95
C ASN A 98 -23.79 5.17 5.50
N SER A 99 -24.48 4.50 4.58
CA SER A 99 -24.12 4.61 3.16
C SER A 99 -25.32 4.46 2.23
N GLU A 100 -25.19 5.07 1.05
CA GLU A 100 -26.13 4.95 -0.06
C GLU A 100 -25.39 4.62 -1.36
N THR A 101 -26.09 3.98 -2.30
CA THR A 101 -25.60 3.77 -3.66
C THR A 101 -26.56 4.42 -4.65
N ILE A 102 -26.11 5.50 -5.27
CA ILE A 102 -26.86 6.24 -6.28
C ILE A 102 -26.50 5.65 -7.65
N VAL A 103 -27.29 4.65 -8.07
CA VAL A 103 -27.14 4.01 -9.38
C VAL A 103 -27.68 4.92 -10.48
N LYS A 104 -26.93 5.05 -11.57
CA LYS A 104 -27.31 5.79 -12.79
C LYS A 104 -27.07 4.93 -14.04
N PRO A 105 -27.90 5.07 -15.08
CA PRO A 105 -27.72 4.32 -16.32
C PRO A 105 -26.41 4.74 -17.00
N ALA A 106 -25.83 3.83 -17.80
CA ALA A 106 -24.63 4.12 -18.59
C ALA A 106 -24.83 5.25 -19.64
N SER A 107 -26.07 5.68 -19.89
CA SER A 107 -26.45 6.77 -20.80
C SER A 107 -26.52 8.15 -20.13
N ILE A 108 -26.20 8.28 -18.84
CA ILE A 108 -26.19 9.59 -18.15
C ILE A 108 -25.18 10.54 -18.83
N SER A 109 -25.56 11.81 -19.00
CA SER A 109 -24.64 12.83 -19.50
C SER A 109 -23.62 13.24 -18.44
N GLU A 110 -22.48 13.78 -18.89
CA GLU A 110 -21.48 14.35 -17.99
C GLU A 110 -22.05 15.53 -17.17
N GLU A 111 -22.98 16.31 -17.75
CA GLU A 111 -23.63 17.44 -17.07
C GLU A 111 -24.56 16.98 -15.93
N GLU A 112 -25.41 15.98 -16.16
CA GLU A 112 -26.26 15.39 -15.11
C GLU A 112 -25.43 14.80 -13.96
N LEU A 113 -24.28 14.20 -14.29
CA LEU A 113 -23.36 13.65 -13.29
C LEU A 113 -22.67 14.75 -12.48
N LEU A 114 -22.20 15.82 -13.12
CA LEU A 114 -21.63 16.99 -12.45
C LEU A 114 -22.66 17.68 -11.55
N ASN A 115 -23.91 17.80 -12.00
CA ASN A 115 -25.02 18.35 -11.20
C ASN A 115 -25.34 17.47 -9.98
N LEU A 116 -25.30 16.14 -10.12
CA LEU A 116 -25.44 15.21 -9.00
C LEU A 116 -24.30 15.33 -7.98
N ILE A 117 -23.05 15.42 -8.45
CA ILE A 117 -21.87 15.60 -7.60
C ILE A 117 -21.95 16.94 -6.86
N ASN A 118 -22.31 18.02 -7.55
CA ASN A 118 -22.51 19.33 -6.92
C ASN A 118 -23.62 19.30 -5.85
N LYS A 119 -24.71 18.55 -6.07
CA LYS A 119 -25.74 18.36 -5.04
C LYS A 119 -25.17 17.71 -3.77
N LEU A 120 -24.37 16.65 -3.91
CA LEU A 120 -23.80 15.89 -2.79
C LEU A 120 -22.65 16.63 -2.09
N ASN A 121 -21.87 17.43 -2.83
CA ASN A 121 -20.89 18.35 -2.25
C ASN A 121 -21.57 19.30 -1.26
N ASN A 122 -22.70 19.91 -1.65
CA ASN A 122 -23.46 20.88 -0.84
C ASN A 122 -24.42 20.22 0.17
N ASP A 123 -24.48 18.90 0.28
CA ASP A 123 -25.31 18.21 1.26
C ASP A 123 -24.54 18.01 2.58
N GLU A 124 -24.92 18.74 3.63
CA GLU A 124 -24.30 18.66 4.97
C GLU A 124 -24.45 17.28 5.63
N ASN A 125 -25.35 16.43 5.13
CA ASN A 125 -25.50 15.07 5.64
C ASN A 125 -24.39 14.13 5.11
N VAL A 126 -23.77 14.45 3.96
CA VAL A 126 -22.80 13.61 3.26
C VAL A 126 -21.38 14.03 3.65
N ASP A 127 -20.64 13.16 4.35
CA ASP A 127 -19.26 13.42 4.75
C ASP A 127 -18.24 12.86 3.75
N GLY A 128 -18.56 11.73 3.11
CA GLY A 128 -17.74 11.11 2.07
C GLY A 128 -18.49 10.91 0.76
N LEU A 129 -17.86 11.26 -0.36
CA LEU A 129 -18.39 11.10 -1.71
C LEU A 129 -17.36 10.40 -2.60
N LEU A 130 -17.78 9.36 -3.32
CA LEU A 130 -16.97 8.76 -4.38
C LEU A 130 -17.79 8.36 -5.60
N VAL A 131 -17.12 8.37 -6.77
CA VAL A 131 -17.70 7.93 -8.05
C VAL A 131 -16.97 6.67 -8.49
N GLN A 132 -17.69 5.56 -8.61
CA GLN A 132 -17.08 4.28 -8.92
C GLN A 132 -16.61 4.21 -10.39
N LEU A 133 -15.29 4.20 -10.56
CA LEU A 133 -14.62 4.02 -11.86
C LEU A 133 -14.60 2.53 -12.29
N PRO A 134 -14.43 2.20 -13.59
CA PRO A 134 -14.34 3.13 -14.73
C PRO A 134 -15.70 3.70 -15.14
N LEU A 135 -15.68 4.86 -15.79
CA LEU A 135 -16.88 5.49 -16.37
C LEU A 135 -17.10 5.08 -17.84
N PRO A 136 -18.31 5.31 -18.40
CA PRO A 136 -18.54 5.26 -19.85
C PRO A 136 -17.61 6.21 -20.62
N GLU A 137 -17.21 5.82 -21.84
CA GLU A 137 -16.18 6.52 -22.63
C GLU A 137 -16.52 7.96 -23.02
N HIS A 138 -17.79 8.38 -22.93
CA HIS A 138 -18.24 9.74 -23.24
C HIS A 138 -18.16 10.71 -22.05
N ILE A 139 -17.59 10.30 -20.92
CA ILE A 139 -17.45 11.11 -19.69
C ILE A 139 -15.97 11.24 -19.31
N ASP A 140 -15.47 12.46 -19.09
CA ASP A 140 -14.09 12.65 -18.62
C ASP A 140 -13.97 12.34 -17.12
N GLU A 141 -13.48 11.13 -16.80
CA GLU A 141 -13.17 10.69 -15.44
C GLU A 141 -12.34 11.71 -14.65
N ARG A 142 -11.44 12.48 -15.28
CA ARG A 142 -10.63 13.49 -14.59
C ARG A 142 -11.44 14.74 -14.28
N LYS A 143 -12.34 15.17 -15.16
CA LYS A 143 -13.30 16.25 -14.85
C LYS A 143 -14.21 15.85 -13.70
N ILE A 144 -14.70 14.60 -13.70
CA ILE A 144 -15.54 14.04 -12.63
C ILE A 144 -14.78 13.92 -11.29
N CYS A 145 -13.56 13.37 -11.27
CA CYS A 145 -12.73 13.32 -10.04
C CYS A 145 -12.40 14.72 -9.51
N ASN A 146 -12.27 15.72 -10.40
CA ASN A 146 -12.02 17.11 -10.02
C ASN A 146 -13.31 17.90 -9.67
N ALA A 147 -14.48 17.26 -9.68
CA ALA A 147 -15.75 17.87 -9.27
C ALA A 147 -16.19 17.46 -7.85
N VAL A 148 -15.66 16.36 -7.30
CA VAL A 148 -15.88 15.96 -5.90
C VAL A 148 -15.14 16.93 -4.98
N SER A 149 -15.81 17.41 -3.93
CA SER A 149 -15.20 18.37 -2.99
C SER A 149 -13.98 17.77 -2.28
N PRO A 150 -12.84 18.50 -2.14
CA PRO A 150 -11.58 17.91 -1.65
C PRO A 150 -11.65 17.33 -0.23
N ASP A 151 -12.52 17.88 0.61
CA ASP A 151 -12.86 17.42 1.96
C ASP A 151 -13.67 16.12 1.98
N LYS A 152 -14.46 15.86 0.93
CA LYS A 152 -15.32 14.67 0.77
C LYS A 152 -14.73 13.59 -0.15
N ASP A 153 -13.61 13.87 -0.82
CA ASP A 153 -12.91 12.99 -1.78
C ASP A 153 -12.21 11.80 -1.08
N VAL A 154 -13.00 10.85 -0.58
CA VAL A 154 -12.52 9.66 0.15
C VAL A 154 -11.80 8.61 -0.71
N ASP A 155 -11.92 8.68 -2.04
CA ASP A 155 -11.08 7.90 -2.96
C ASP A 155 -9.74 8.63 -3.28
N GLY A 156 -9.54 9.87 -2.81
CA GLY A 156 -8.29 10.63 -2.90
C GLY A 156 -7.88 11.07 -4.31
N PHE A 157 -8.83 11.15 -5.25
CA PHE A 157 -8.55 11.37 -6.67
C PHE A 157 -8.62 12.83 -7.09
N HIS A 158 -9.15 13.75 -6.27
CA HIS A 158 -9.23 15.18 -6.58
C HIS A 158 -7.82 15.79 -6.68
N VAL A 159 -7.60 16.69 -7.65
CA VAL A 159 -6.26 17.25 -7.94
C VAL A 159 -5.61 17.95 -6.74
N ILE A 160 -6.39 18.52 -5.82
CA ILE A 160 -5.88 19.12 -4.57
C ILE A 160 -5.37 18.04 -3.60
N ASN A 161 -6.06 16.90 -3.42
CA ASN A 161 -5.57 15.82 -2.55
C ASN A 161 -4.31 15.17 -3.13
N VAL A 162 -4.32 14.90 -4.44
CA VAL A 162 -3.12 14.43 -5.16
C VAL A 162 -1.97 15.43 -5.02
N GLY A 163 -2.24 16.73 -5.16
CA GLY A 163 -1.24 17.80 -5.03
C GLY A 163 -0.65 17.93 -3.61
N ARG A 164 -1.49 17.87 -2.58
CA ARG A 164 -1.04 17.86 -1.17
C ARG A 164 -0.23 16.60 -0.84
N MET A 165 -0.58 15.46 -1.44
CA MET A 165 0.22 14.22 -1.41
C MET A 165 1.51 14.27 -2.25
N CYS A 166 1.64 15.17 -3.24
CA CYS A 166 2.92 15.46 -3.91
C CYS A 166 3.85 16.37 -3.09
N LEU A 167 3.35 16.94 -2.00
CA LEU A 167 4.03 17.92 -1.15
C LEU A 167 4.03 17.47 0.33
N ASP A 168 3.71 16.20 0.57
CA ASP A 168 3.65 15.49 1.86
C ASP A 168 2.69 16.06 2.94
N GLN A 169 2.07 17.22 2.66
CA GLN A 169 1.00 17.87 3.41
C GLN A 169 -0.21 16.95 3.64
N TYR A 170 -0.92 17.08 4.78
CA TYR A 170 -2.12 16.29 5.07
C TYR A 170 -3.16 16.33 3.93
N SER A 171 -3.65 15.16 3.50
CA SER A 171 -4.67 15.00 2.44
C SER A 171 -5.46 13.71 2.64
N MET A 172 -6.61 13.58 1.99
CA MET A 172 -7.15 12.24 1.72
C MET A 172 -6.13 11.45 0.88
N LEU A 173 -5.93 10.18 1.22
CA LEU A 173 -5.02 9.27 0.50
C LEU A 173 -5.86 8.25 -0.29
N PRO A 174 -5.50 7.93 -1.54
CA PRO A 174 -6.23 6.92 -2.28
C PRO A 174 -6.17 5.55 -1.59
N ALA A 175 -7.32 4.91 -1.46
CA ALA A 175 -7.51 3.78 -0.55
C ALA A 175 -6.59 2.57 -0.83
N THR A 176 -6.39 2.20 -2.10
CA THR A 176 -5.50 1.08 -2.46
C THR A 176 -4.03 1.36 -2.11
N PRO A 177 -3.44 2.52 -2.47
CA PRO A 177 -2.15 2.97 -1.97
C PRO A 177 -1.98 2.96 -0.47
N TRP A 178 -2.95 3.50 0.28
CA TRP A 178 -2.88 3.50 1.74
C TRP A 178 -2.99 2.08 2.31
N GLY A 179 -3.85 1.22 1.75
CA GLY A 179 -3.91 -0.20 2.11
C GLY A 179 -2.60 -0.96 1.90
N VAL A 180 -1.84 -0.65 0.83
CA VAL A 180 -0.47 -1.18 0.63
C VAL A 180 0.49 -0.66 1.70
N TRP A 181 0.38 0.61 2.09
CA TRP A 181 1.20 1.19 3.17
C TRP A 181 0.88 0.60 4.55
N GLU A 182 -0.40 0.37 4.85
CA GLU A 182 -0.83 -0.34 6.07
C GLU A 182 -0.34 -1.80 6.08
N ILE A 183 -0.34 -2.50 4.93
CA ILE A 183 0.25 -3.84 4.81
C ILE A 183 1.73 -3.83 5.20
N ILE A 184 2.52 -2.90 4.66
CA ILE A 184 3.96 -2.78 4.94
C ILE A 184 4.19 -2.48 6.43
N LYS A 185 3.55 -1.44 6.96
CA LYS A 185 3.70 -1.02 8.36
C LYS A 185 3.26 -2.09 9.35
N ARG A 186 2.04 -2.64 9.20
CA ARG A 186 1.45 -3.59 10.17
C ARG A 186 2.07 -4.98 10.12
N THR A 187 2.88 -5.29 9.11
CA THR A 187 3.72 -6.50 9.06
C THR A 187 5.16 -6.27 9.50
N GLY A 188 5.54 -5.02 9.84
CA GLY A 188 6.88 -4.68 10.32
C GLY A 188 7.97 -4.71 9.24
N ILE A 189 7.59 -4.60 7.95
CA ILE A 189 8.55 -4.56 6.84
C ILE A 189 9.23 -3.18 6.86
N PRO A 190 10.56 -3.10 7.05
CA PRO A 190 11.27 -1.81 7.08
C PRO A 190 11.36 -1.21 5.66
N THR A 191 11.23 0.11 5.55
CA THR A 191 11.34 0.85 4.27
C THR A 191 12.49 1.84 4.21
N LEU A 192 12.88 2.43 5.34
CA LEU A 192 13.96 3.41 5.41
C LEU A 192 15.26 2.82 4.84
N GLY A 193 15.81 3.49 3.82
CA GLY A 193 17.01 3.07 3.10
C GLY A 193 16.87 1.78 2.29
N LYS A 194 15.64 1.32 2.00
CA LYS A 194 15.37 0.10 1.21
C LYS A 194 15.11 0.37 -0.26
N ASN A 195 15.43 -0.59 -1.10
CA ASN A 195 15.12 -0.54 -2.53
C ASN A 195 13.68 -1.02 -2.78
N VAL A 196 12.83 -0.17 -3.36
CA VAL A 196 11.42 -0.50 -3.63
C VAL A 196 11.05 -0.30 -5.10
N VAL A 197 10.58 -1.38 -5.74
CA VAL A 197 10.15 -1.38 -7.15
C VAL A 197 8.63 -1.40 -7.23
N VAL A 198 8.06 -0.43 -7.96
CA VAL A 198 6.60 -0.33 -8.15
C VAL A 198 6.24 -0.60 -9.62
N ALA A 199 5.93 -1.87 -9.90
CA ALA A 199 5.61 -2.43 -11.21
C ALA A 199 4.13 -2.21 -11.58
N GLY A 200 3.75 -0.95 -11.79
CA GLY A 200 2.39 -0.58 -12.20
C GLY A 200 2.15 0.90 -11.95
N ARG A 201 1.46 1.59 -12.90
CA ARG A 201 1.24 3.08 -13.09
C ARG A 201 1.44 3.32 -14.64
N SER A 202 0.68 3.85 -15.66
CA SER A 202 -0.74 4.15 -16.06
C SER A 202 -1.26 5.59 -16.45
N LYS A 203 -0.39 6.49 -16.96
CA LYS A 203 -0.60 7.69 -17.85
C LYS A 203 -0.65 9.21 -17.45
N ASN A 204 -0.83 9.73 -16.23
CA ASN A 204 -0.66 11.20 -15.96
C ASN A 204 0.26 11.51 -14.74
N VAL A 205 0.83 12.72 -14.70
CA VAL A 205 1.61 13.33 -13.59
C VAL A 205 2.97 12.69 -13.22
N GLY A 206 3.28 11.47 -13.66
CA GLY A 206 4.57 10.84 -13.31
C GLY A 206 5.86 11.37 -13.99
N MET A 207 5.90 12.64 -14.46
CA MET A 207 7.07 13.25 -15.11
C MET A 207 7.83 14.26 -14.23
N PRO A 208 7.20 15.24 -13.55
CA PRO A 208 7.94 16.20 -12.70
C PRO A 208 8.60 15.54 -11.49
N ILE A 209 7.93 14.56 -10.87
CA ILE A 209 8.45 13.83 -9.69
C ILE A 209 9.77 13.12 -10.00
N ALA A 210 9.91 12.57 -11.21
CA ALA A 210 11.15 11.91 -11.65
C ALA A 210 12.30 12.89 -11.97
N MET A 211 12.03 14.20 -12.04
CA MET A 211 13.03 15.25 -12.20
C MET A 211 13.39 15.90 -10.85
N LEU A 212 12.44 16.03 -9.93
CA LEU A 212 12.70 16.44 -8.54
C LEU A 212 13.59 15.41 -7.80
N LEU A 213 13.39 14.11 -8.08
CA LEU A 213 14.26 13.00 -7.67
C LEU A 213 15.71 13.05 -8.21
N HIS A 214 16.07 14.10 -8.96
CA HIS A 214 17.43 14.31 -9.51
C HIS A 214 18.00 15.69 -9.11
N THR A 215 17.45 16.33 -8.08
CA THR A 215 17.97 17.59 -7.52
C THR A 215 18.83 17.29 -6.29
N ASP A 216 20.12 17.60 -6.36
CA ASP A 216 21.10 17.32 -5.31
C ASP A 216 20.93 18.25 -4.10
N GLY A 217 20.38 17.71 -3.00
CA GLY A 217 20.36 18.35 -1.69
C GLY A 217 21.65 18.04 -0.93
N ALA A 218 22.70 18.80 -1.25
CA ALA A 218 24.09 18.49 -0.91
C ALA A 218 24.35 17.98 0.53
N HIS A 219 24.73 16.71 0.66
CA HIS A 219 25.86 16.25 1.50
C HIS A 219 26.22 14.75 1.29
N GLU A 220 27.38 14.52 0.68
CA GLU A 220 28.28 13.36 0.85
C GLU A 220 27.73 11.92 1.05
N ARG A 221 27.21 11.25 -0.02
CA ARG A 221 27.54 9.82 -0.31
C ARG A 221 27.52 9.51 -1.82
N PRO A 222 28.64 9.09 -2.43
CA PRO A 222 28.66 8.68 -3.85
C PRO A 222 28.11 7.25 -4.04
N GLY A 223 26.79 7.10 -4.19
CA GLY A 223 26.14 5.77 -4.26
C GLY A 223 24.93 5.61 -5.20
N GLY A 224 24.49 6.64 -5.94
CA GLY A 224 23.25 6.61 -6.71
C GLY A 224 23.30 5.85 -8.05
N LYS A 225 23.08 4.52 -8.04
CA LYS A 225 22.86 3.66 -9.23
C LYS A 225 21.98 2.45 -8.84
N ASN A 226 20.93 2.03 -9.55
CA ASN A 226 20.31 2.50 -10.80
C ASN A 226 18.77 2.52 -10.66
N VAL A 227 18.07 3.19 -11.59
CA VAL A 227 16.62 3.37 -11.55
C VAL A 227 15.96 2.90 -12.85
N VAL A 228 15.30 1.72 -12.87
CA VAL A 228 14.29 1.36 -13.87
C VAL A 228 12.91 1.10 -13.24
N VAL A 229 12.37 2.18 -12.72
CA VAL A 229 11.52 3.03 -13.56
C VAL A 229 10.39 2.23 -14.26
N ALA A 230 9.45 1.66 -13.48
CA ALA A 230 8.34 0.80 -13.97
C ALA A 230 6.89 1.38 -14.17
N GLY A 231 6.42 2.51 -13.60
CA GLY A 231 5.13 3.14 -14.01
C GLY A 231 4.88 4.69 -13.90
N ARG A 232 3.80 5.24 -14.55
CA ARG A 232 3.33 6.68 -14.69
C ARG A 232 1.78 7.03 -14.58
N SER A 233 0.92 6.32 -13.80
CA SER A 233 -0.52 6.58 -13.49
C SER A 233 -0.82 7.59 -12.38
N LYS A 234 -2.11 7.65 -12.00
CA LYS A 234 -2.81 8.56 -11.09
C LYS A 234 -3.33 7.87 -9.80
N ASN A 235 -3.93 6.67 -9.88
CA ASN A 235 -4.75 6.11 -8.77
C ASN A 235 -4.05 5.10 -7.82
N VAL A 236 -3.02 4.37 -8.28
CA VAL A 236 -2.38 3.29 -7.49
C VAL A 236 -0.87 3.48 -7.38
N GLY A 237 -0.07 2.98 -8.33
CA GLY A 237 1.39 2.94 -8.16
C GLY A 237 2.09 4.29 -8.07
N MET A 238 1.44 5.42 -8.46
CA MET A 238 2.03 6.76 -8.28
C MET A 238 1.92 7.23 -6.83
N PRO A 239 0.72 7.32 -6.26
CA PRO A 239 0.54 7.52 -4.82
C PRO A 239 1.41 6.58 -3.97
N ILE A 240 1.46 5.27 -4.26
CA ILE A 240 2.31 4.31 -3.53
C ILE A 240 3.77 4.75 -3.52
N ALA A 241 4.30 5.09 -4.70
CA ALA A 241 5.70 5.45 -4.84
C ALA A 241 6.04 6.86 -4.30
N MET A 242 5.03 7.71 -4.10
CA MET A 242 5.19 8.99 -3.40
C MET A 242 5.25 8.75 -1.90
N LEU A 243 4.25 8.05 -1.32
CA LEU A 243 4.21 7.66 0.10
C LEU A 243 5.48 6.94 0.58
N LEU A 244 6.09 6.12 -0.28
CA LEU A 244 7.35 5.43 0.01
C LEU A 244 8.59 6.32 -0.10
N HIS A 245 8.53 7.42 -0.87
CA HIS A 245 9.65 8.34 -1.07
C HIS A 245 9.65 9.49 -0.04
N THR A 246 8.47 9.97 0.37
CA THR A 246 8.27 10.97 1.44
C THR A 246 9.21 10.70 2.62
N ASP A 247 9.78 11.77 3.19
CA ASP A 247 10.64 11.66 4.37
C ASP A 247 9.84 11.49 5.67
N GLY A 248 10.50 11.07 6.75
CA GLY A 248 9.89 10.98 8.07
C GLY A 248 9.74 12.31 8.83
N ALA A 249 10.01 13.46 8.22
CA ALA A 249 10.14 14.77 8.88
C ALA A 249 9.08 15.82 8.45
N HIS A 250 8.28 15.54 7.41
CA HIS A 250 7.18 16.40 6.95
C HIS A 250 5.86 16.18 7.74
N GLU A 251 4.77 16.84 7.33
CA GLU A 251 3.44 16.74 7.98
C GLU A 251 2.92 15.29 8.12
N ARG A 252 3.41 14.35 7.30
CA ARG A 252 3.03 12.94 7.35
C ARG A 252 4.26 12.02 7.37
N PRO A 253 4.22 10.93 8.15
CA PRO A 253 5.32 9.96 8.19
C PRO A 253 5.39 9.18 6.86
N GLY A 254 6.45 9.47 6.10
CA GLY A 254 6.77 8.80 4.85
C GLY A 254 7.49 7.46 5.00
N GLY A 255 8.13 7.03 3.92
CA GLY A 255 8.78 5.73 3.82
C GLY A 255 10.31 5.75 3.76
N ASP A 256 10.95 6.89 3.48
CA ASP A 256 12.41 7.04 3.34
C ASP A 256 13.09 6.00 2.42
N ALA A 257 12.39 5.54 1.38
CA ALA A 257 12.82 4.46 0.50
C ALA A 257 13.41 4.94 -0.84
N THR A 258 14.25 4.09 -1.46
CA THR A 258 14.76 4.29 -2.83
C THR A 258 13.77 3.70 -3.84
N VAL A 259 12.90 4.55 -4.42
CA VAL A 259 11.71 4.11 -5.17
C VAL A 259 11.85 4.20 -6.71
N THR A 260 11.25 3.25 -7.44
CA THR A 260 11.63 2.92 -8.83
C THR A 260 10.42 2.84 -9.83
N ILE A 261 10.20 3.89 -10.68
CA ILE A 261 8.91 4.27 -11.37
C ILE A 261 8.88 5.00 -12.79
N SER A 262 8.52 4.34 -13.94
CA SER A 262 8.12 4.93 -15.27
C SER A 262 7.02 4.27 -16.19
N HIS A 263 7.09 3.05 -16.77
CA HIS A 263 6.00 2.48 -17.65
C HIS A 263 6.18 1.05 -18.24
N ARG A 264 5.08 0.42 -18.74
CA ARG A 264 4.94 -0.68 -19.76
C ARG A 264 5.85 -0.63 -21.01
N TYR A 265 6.62 0.44 -21.20
CA TYR A 265 7.65 0.55 -22.24
C TYR A 265 9.03 0.12 -21.71
N THR A 266 9.11 -0.33 -20.46
CA THR A 266 10.29 -0.95 -19.85
C THR A 266 10.44 -2.39 -20.34
N PRO A 267 11.56 -2.77 -20.99
CA PRO A 267 11.81 -4.16 -21.38
C PRO A 267 11.86 -5.10 -20.16
N LYS A 268 11.41 -6.37 -20.30
CA LYS A 268 11.41 -7.34 -19.18
C LYS A 268 12.80 -7.49 -18.55
N GLU A 269 13.86 -7.47 -19.36
CA GLU A 269 15.26 -7.47 -18.90
C GLU A 269 15.62 -6.31 -17.96
N GLN A 270 15.04 -5.11 -18.18
CA GLN A 270 15.29 -3.96 -17.32
C GLN A 270 14.43 -4.00 -16.06
N LEU A 271 13.20 -4.52 -16.14
CA LEU A 271 12.36 -4.78 -14.97
C LEU A 271 13.01 -5.83 -14.04
N LYS A 272 13.52 -6.93 -14.61
CA LYS A 272 14.25 -7.98 -13.89
C LYS A 272 15.48 -7.43 -13.16
N LYS A 273 16.28 -6.60 -13.82
CA LYS A 273 17.49 -5.96 -13.23
C LYS A 273 17.25 -5.12 -11.99
N HIS A 274 16.01 -4.66 -11.75
CA HIS A 274 15.69 -3.83 -10.58
C HIS A 274 14.86 -4.57 -9.54
N THR A 275 13.96 -5.46 -9.96
CA THR A 275 13.24 -6.37 -9.05
C THR A 275 14.20 -7.31 -8.31
N ILE A 276 15.27 -7.79 -8.96
CA ILE A 276 16.31 -8.62 -8.32
C ILE A 276 17.20 -7.85 -7.33
N LEU A 277 17.10 -6.51 -7.27
CA LEU A 277 17.81 -5.65 -6.32
C LEU A 277 16.87 -5.06 -5.24
N ALA A 278 15.57 -5.35 -5.31
CA ALA A 278 14.55 -4.78 -4.46
C ALA A 278 14.40 -5.54 -3.14
N ASP A 279 14.28 -4.81 -2.04
CA ASP A 279 13.81 -5.37 -0.77
C ASP A 279 12.28 -5.50 -0.74
N ILE A 280 11.57 -4.68 -1.52
CA ILE A 280 10.11 -4.72 -1.69
C ILE A 280 9.75 -4.58 -3.17
N VAL A 281 8.93 -5.49 -3.70
CA VAL A 281 8.34 -5.41 -5.04
C VAL A 281 6.82 -5.27 -4.92
N ILE A 282 6.26 -4.24 -5.55
CA ILE A 282 4.82 -3.94 -5.53
C ILE A 282 4.31 -3.97 -6.97
N SER A 283 3.49 -4.95 -7.34
CA SER A 283 2.92 -5.03 -8.70
C SER A 283 1.50 -4.47 -8.75
N ALA A 284 1.23 -3.65 -9.76
CA ALA A 284 -0.05 -2.97 -9.98
C ALA A 284 -0.27 -2.67 -11.47
N ALA A 285 0.15 -3.59 -12.34
CA ALA A 285 0.18 -3.46 -13.79
C ALA A 285 -1.10 -3.96 -14.46
N GLY A 286 -1.75 -4.99 -13.92
CA GLY A 286 -2.86 -5.69 -14.57
C GLY A 286 -2.39 -6.61 -15.70
N ILE A 287 -1.34 -7.40 -15.42
CA ILE A 287 -0.70 -8.34 -16.34
C ILE A 287 -0.34 -9.63 -15.57
N PRO A 288 -1.05 -10.76 -15.79
CA PRO A 288 -0.71 -12.03 -15.14
C PRO A 288 0.73 -12.47 -15.41
N ASN A 289 1.38 -13.01 -14.38
CA ASN A 289 2.74 -13.57 -14.44
C ASN A 289 3.79 -12.58 -14.99
N LEU A 290 3.58 -11.27 -14.77
CA LEU A 290 4.55 -10.21 -15.08
C LEU A 290 5.81 -10.35 -14.21
N ILE A 291 5.61 -10.70 -12.94
CA ILE A 291 6.65 -10.91 -11.94
C ILE A 291 6.77 -12.41 -11.68
N THR A 292 7.94 -12.98 -11.97
CA THR A 292 8.27 -14.41 -11.84
C THR A 292 9.38 -14.63 -10.81
N ALA A 293 9.52 -15.85 -10.29
CA ALA A 293 10.45 -16.15 -9.18
C ALA A 293 11.91 -15.76 -9.49
N ASP A 294 12.34 -15.90 -10.75
CA ASP A 294 13.67 -15.52 -11.24
C ASP A 294 13.94 -13.99 -11.25
N MET A 295 12.94 -13.18 -10.91
CA MET A 295 13.01 -11.73 -10.78
C MET A 295 13.04 -11.26 -9.32
N ILE A 296 12.83 -12.15 -8.34
CA ILE A 296 12.69 -11.80 -6.93
C ILE A 296 13.97 -12.12 -6.14
N LYS A 297 14.42 -11.15 -5.35
CA LYS A 297 15.50 -11.34 -4.36
C LYS A 297 15.04 -12.24 -3.21
N GLU A 298 15.89 -13.16 -2.77
CA GLU A 298 15.63 -13.96 -1.56
C GLU A 298 15.40 -13.06 -0.34
N GLY A 299 14.30 -13.32 0.39
CA GLY A 299 13.88 -12.53 1.54
C GLY A 299 13.25 -11.17 1.21
N ALA A 300 13.02 -10.83 -0.06
CA ALA A 300 12.25 -9.63 -0.44
C ALA A 300 10.76 -9.79 -0.16
N ALA A 301 10.10 -8.70 0.20
CA ALA A 301 8.64 -8.64 0.30
C ALA A 301 8.02 -8.44 -1.08
N VAL A 302 6.93 -9.16 -1.37
CA VAL A 302 6.17 -9.01 -2.63
C VAL A 302 4.71 -8.69 -2.31
N ILE A 303 4.20 -7.60 -2.87
CA ILE A 303 2.83 -7.13 -2.70
C ILE A 303 2.16 -7.09 -4.06
N ASP A 304 1.20 -7.98 -4.27
CA ASP A 304 0.43 -8.05 -5.51
C ASP A 304 -0.88 -7.26 -5.37
N VAL A 305 -1.01 -6.22 -6.20
CA VAL A 305 -2.20 -5.36 -6.33
C VAL A 305 -2.89 -5.59 -7.69
N GLY A 306 -2.39 -6.53 -8.50
CA GLY A 306 -3.01 -6.95 -9.75
C GLY A 306 -4.36 -7.63 -9.49
N ILE A 307 -5.34 -7.37 -10.35
CA ILE A 307 -6.64 -8.05 -10.32
C ILE A 307 -7.04 -8.41 -11.75
N ASN A 308 -6.57 -9.57 -12.18
CA ASN A 308 -6.72 -10.07 -13.54
C ASN A 308 -7.77 -11.19 -13.58
N ARG A 309 -8.74 -11.10 -14.49
CA ARG A 309 -9.70 -12.18 -14.77
C ARG A 309 -9.17 -13.05 -15.89
N ILE A 310 -8.77 -14.28 -15.55
CA ILE A 310 -8.40 -15.32 -16.51
C ILE A 310 -9.48 -16.41 -16.55
N GLN A 311 -9.47 -17.24 -17.57
CA GLN A 311 -10.22 -18.49 -17.57
C GLN A 311 -9.31 -19.59 -17.02
N ASP A 312 -9.80 -20.33 -16.02
CA ASP A 312 -9.03 -21.42 -15.41
C ASP A 312 -8.85 -22.58 -16.43
N PRO A 313 -7.62 -23.01 -16.72
CA PRO A 313 -7.34 -23.91 -17.84
C PRO A 313 -7.80 -25.35 -17.61
N VAL A 314 -8.18 -25.72 -16.37
CA VAL A 314 -8.67 -27.06 -16.02
C VAL A 314 -10.20 -27.08 -15.92
N THR A 315 -10.78 -26.05 -15.32
CA THR A 315 -12.23 -26.01 -15.00
C THR A 315 -13.06 -25.13 -15.94
N ALA A 316 -12.41 -24.38 -16.84
CA ALA A 316 -13.00 -23.38 -17.73
C ALA A 316 -13.80 -22.26 -17.03
N LYS A 317 -13.69 -22.14 -15.70
CA LYS A 317 -14.39 -21.10 -14.90
C LYS A 317 -13.57 -19.80 -14.85
N PRO A 318 -14.21 -18.63 -14.70
CA PRO A 318 -13.50 -17.38 -14.43
C PRO A 318 -12.75 -17.47 -13.09
N LYS A 319 -11.45 -17.15 -13.12
CA LYS A 319 -10.56 -17.14 -11.96
C LYS A 319 -9.91 -15.75 -11.85
N LEU A 320 -9.77 -15.28 -10.62
CA LEU A 320 -8.96 -14.10 -10.32
C LEU A 320 -7.53 -14.55 -10.02
N VAL A 321 -6.57 -13.87 -10.66
CA VAL A 321 -5.13 -13.95 -10.36
C VAL A 321 -4.56 -12.55 -10.27
N GLY A 322 -3.44 -12.39 -9.57
CA GLY A 322 -2.71 -11.12 -9.54
C GLY A 322 -1.77 -10.96 -10.74
N ASP A 323 -0.75 -10.13 -10.59
CA ASP A 323 0.33 -9.94 -11.57
C ASP A 323 1.55 -10.85 -11.31
N VAL A 324 1.67 -11.40 -10.10
CA VAL A 324 2.79 -12.23 -9.65
C VAL A 324 2.46 -13.71 -9.89
N ASP A 325 3.42 -14.49 -10.38
CA ASP A 325 3.35 -15.95 -10.23
C ASP A 325 3.59 -16.32 -8.77
N PHE A 326 2.49 -16.50 -8.03
CA PHE A 326 2.48 -16.87 -6.61
C PHE A 326 3.02 -18.29 -6.35
N GLU A 327 2.99 -19.17 -7.36
CA GLU A 327 3.40 -20.57 -7.21
C GLU A 327 4.89 -20.80 -7.54
N GLY A 328 5.52 -19.89 -8.29
CA GLY A 328 6.95 -19.87 -8.59
C GLY A 328 7.45 -21.05 -9.44
N LYS A 329 6.84 -21.29 -10.61
CA LYS A 329 7.04 -22.51 -11.43
C LYS A 329 7.69 -22.29 -12.79
#